data_AF-A0A3C0W9G4-F1
#
_entry.id   AF-A0A3C0W9G4-F1
#
_cell.length_a   1.000
_cell.length_b   1.000
_cell.length_c   1.000
_cell.angle_alpha   90.00
_cell.angle_beta   90.00
_cell.angle_gamma   90.00
#
_symmetry.space_group_name_H-M   'P 1'
#
loop_
_entity.id
_entity.type
_entity.pdbx_description
1 polymer ?
#
loop_
_entity_poly.entity_id
_entity_poly.type
_entity_poly.pdbx_seq_one_letter_code
_entity_poly.pdbx_strand_id
1 'polypeptide(L)'
;MTKIFAGFLFVFLNLNITVNNANVINLLPDFVGFILLYMGTRDLLEESPRYVTAGPWLLGLMAYGIANWVLNLLGIDGGWVTSLLVLVAAVATYYATWLVIKGFEDIERNNSVEIGAAGSMRSWKICAILNIVAVALSWVPVLSVLLLLGMVVVTIMLLVSLNKTRKLYDAYRMLRPQSNNSGPEF
;
A
#
# COMPACT_ATOMS: atom_id res chain seq x y z
N MET A 1 0.60 12.77 3.86
CA MET A 1 1.67 11.77 3.59
C MET A 1 1.84 10.71 4.68
N THR A 2 1.84 11.03 5.98
CA THR A 2 2.01 10.05 7.07
C THR A 2 1.04 8.86 7.02
N LYS A 3 -0.24 9.13 6.73
CA LYS A 3 -1.27 8.08 6.60
C LYS A 3 -0.98 7.13 5.42
N ILE A 4 -0.49 7.66 4.29
CA ILE A 4 -0.08 6.83 3.15
C ILE A 4 1.10 5.92 3.52
N PHE A 5 2.13 6.47 4.19
CA PHE A 5 3.25 5.66 4.67
C PHE A 5 2.80 4.54 5.62
N ALA A 6 1.95 4.87 6.61
CA ALA A 6 1.41 3.88 7.53
C ALA A 6 0.56 2.84 6.77
N GLY A 7 -0.22 3.26 5.77
CA GLY A 7 -0.98 2.36 4.91
C GLY A 7 -0.10 1.35 4.18
N PHE A 8 0.98 1.81 3.53
CA PHE A 8 1.96 0.92 2.90
C PHE A 8 2.64 -0.03 3.89
N LEU A 9 2.91 0.45 5.12
CA LEU A 9 3.45 -0.41 6.18
C LEU A 9 2.49 -1.56 6.47
N PHE A 10 1.21 -1.31 6.70
CA PHE A 10 0.24 -2.37 6.99
C PHE A 10 -0.04 -3.29 5.79
N VAL A 11 -0.08 -2.74 4.57
CA VAL A 11 -0.34 -3.56 3.35
C VAL A 11 0.82 -4.50 3.03
N PHE A 12 2.07 -4.02 3.12
CA PHE A 12 3.24 -4.82 2.72
C PHE A 12 3.91 -5.57 3.88
N LEU A 13 3.85 -5.05 5.10
CA LEU A 13 4.34 -5.74 6.30
C LEU A 13 3.22 -6.64 6.89
N ASN A 14 2.63 -7.47 6.03
CA ASN A 14 1.61 -8.42 6.46
C ASN A 14 2.29 -9.67 7.04
N LEU A 15 2.39 -9.73 8.37
CA LEU A 15 2.97 -10.84 9.11
C LEU A 15 1.88 -11.86 9.44
N ASN A 16 1.88 -12.95 8.68
CA ASN A 16 0.98 -14.08 8.88
C ASN A 16 1.70 -15.12 9.74
N ILE A 17 1.16 -15.43 10.92
CA ILE A 17 1.65 -16.53 11.75
C ILE A 17 0.66 -17.68 11.59
N THR A 18 1.10 -18.75 10.93
CA THR A 18 0.32 -19.98 10.81
C THR A 18 0.51 -20.80 12.07
N VAL A 19 -0.53 -20.92 12.88
CA VAL A 19 -0.53 -21.80 14.05
C VAL A 19 -1.28 -23.07 13.67
N ASN A 20 -0.54 -24.19 13.63
CA ASN A 20 -1.10 -25.54 13.56
C ASN A 20 -1.90 -25.88 12.29
N ASN A 21 -1.39 -25.51 11.11
CA ASN A 21 -1.90 -25.87 9.77
C ASN A 21 -3.33 -25.44 9.38
N ALA A 22 -4.15 -24.92 10.29
CA ALA A 22 -5.52 -24.48 9.99
C ALA A 22 -5.76 -22.99 10.24
N ASN A 23 -5.05 -22.37 11.20
CA ASN A 23 -5.34 -21.00 11.60
C ASN A 23 -4.18 -20.07 11.25
N VAL A 24 -4.35 -19.30 10.19
CA VAL A 24 -3.46 -18.19 9.85
C VAL A 24 -3.95 -16.96 10.60
N ILE A 25 -3.21 -16.55 11.63
CA ILE A 25 -3.49 -15.29 12.33
C ILE A 25 -2.69 -14.21 11.62
N ASN A 26 -3.40 -13.31 10.93
CA ASN A 26 -2.82 -12.10 10.36
C ASN A 26 -2.57 -11.12 11.52
N LEU A 27 -1.32 -11.00 11.95
CA LEU A 27 -0.94 -10.15 13.08
C LEU A 27 -1.11 -8.66 12.75
N LEU A 28 -0.91 -8.30 11.48
CA LEU A 28 -1.26 -7.01 10.90
C LEU A 28 -2.36 -7.20 9.86
N PRO A 29 -3.59 -6.73 10.10
CA PRO A 29 -4.64 -6.83 9.11
C PRO A 29 -4.39 -5.86 7.95
N ASP A 30 -4.35 -6.39 6.74
CA ASP A 30 -4.21 -5.66 5.47
C ASP A 30 -5.28 -4.57 5.28
N PHE A 31 -6.52 -4.83 5.74
CA PHE A 31 -7.61 -3.85 5.67
C PHE A 31 -7.30 -2.55 6.41
N VAL A 32 -6.53 -2.59 7.51
CA VAL A 32 -6.08 -1.38 8.22
C VAL A 32 -5.17 -0.56 7.31
N GLY A 33 -4.32 -1.23 6.54
CA GLY A 33 -3.49 -0.60 5.53
C GLY A 33 -4.31 0.09 4.44
N PHE A 34 -5.35 -0.57 3.92
CA PHE A 34 -6.24 0.04 2.92
C PHE A 34 -7.03 1.23 3.47
N ILE A 35 -7.49 1.18 4.72
CA ILE A 35 -8.14 2.33 5.39
C ILE A 35 -7.19 3.52 5.45
N LEU A 36 -5.95 3.30 5.88
CA LEU A 36 -4.94 4.35 6.00
C LEU A 36 -4.53 4.93 4.64
N LEU A 37 -4.42 4.07 3.61
CA LEU A 37 -4.21 4.52 2.23
C LEU A 37 -5.40 5.35 1.73
N TYR A 38 -6.63 4.93 2.00
CA TYR A 38 -7.83 5.68 1.61
C TYR A 38 -7.88 7.06 2.27
N MET A 39 -7.68 7.13 3.59
CA MET A 39 -7.62 8.42 4.29
C MET A 39 -6.46 9.28 3.80
N GLY A 40 -5.29 8.68 3.55
CA GLY A 40 -4.11 9.39 3.09
C GLY A 40 -4.23 9.94 1.67
N THR A 41 -4.87 9.20 0.76
CA THR A 41 -5.17 9.67 -0.59
C THR A 41 -6.24 10.75 -0.58
N ARG A 42 -7.23 10.67 0.33
CA ARG A 42 -8.24 11.73 0.52
C ARG A 42 -7.65 13.05 0.98
N ASP A 43 -6.71 13.03 1.92
CA ASP A 43 -6.01 14.23 2.39
C ASP A 43 -5.20 14.92 1.27
N LEU A 44 -4.87 14.19 0.20
CA LEU A 44 -4.03 14.63 -0.92
C LEU A 44 -4.80 14.73 -2.23
N LEU A 45 -6.13 14.58 -2.21
CA LEU A 45 -7.00 14.60 -3.40
C LEU A 45 -6.81 15.86 -4.24
N GLU A 46 -6.59 17.00 -3.59
CA GLU A 46 -6.39 18.30 -4.24
C GLU A 46 -5.04 18.37 -5.00
N GLU A 47 -4.07 17.51 -4.66
CA GLU A 47 -2.74 17.56 -5.27
C GLU A 47 -2.56 16.60 -6.45
N SER A 48 -3.36 15.53 -6.55
CA SER A 48 -3.36 14.64 -7.72
C SER A 48 -4.74 14.07 -8.04
N PRO A 49 -5.21 14.20 -9.31
CA PRO A 49 -6.47 13.60 -9.75
C PRO A 49 -6.45 12.07 -9.71
N ARG A 50 -5.27 11.43 -9.65
CA ARG A 50 -5.16 9.96 -9.56
C ARG A 50 -5.66 9.42 -8.23
N TYR A 51 -5.70 10.24 -7.18
CA TYR A 51 -6.26 9.84 -5.89
C TYR A 51 -7.79 9.71 -5.92
N VAL A 52 -8.47 10.44 -6.80
CA VAL A 52 -9.90 10.26 -7.07
C VAL A 52 -10.15 8.87 -7.65
N THR A 53 -9.29 8.44 -8.58
CA THR A 53 -9.36 7.11 -9.19
C THR A 53 -8.97 5.99 -8.23
N ALA A 54 -8.00 6.21 -7.33
CA ALA A 54 -7.57 5.21 -6.34
C ALA A 54 -8.60 4.94 -5.23
N GLY A 55 -9.44 5.93 -4.90
CA GLY A 55 -10.45 5.86 -3.84
C GLY A 55 -11.36 4.62 -3.89
N PRO A 56 -12.11 4.37 -5.00
CA PRO A 56 -13.01 3.22 -5.08
C PRO A 56 -12.29 1.88 -5.00
N TRP A 57 -11.07 1.76 -5.52
CA TRP A 57 -10.27 0.54 -5.40
C TRP A 57 -9.87 0.24 -3.96
N LEU A 58 -9.42 1.27 -3.23
CA LEU A 58 -9.03 1.14 -1.82
C LEU A 58 -10.24 0.80 -0.93
N LEU A 59 -11.42 1.36 -1.21
CA LEU A 59 -12.67 1.00 -0.53
C LEU A 59 -13.07 -0.45 -0.80
N GLY A 60 -12.98 -0.91 -2.06
CA GLY A 60 -13.26 -2.30 -2.43
C GLY A 60 -12.34 -3.27 -1.71
N LEU A 61 -11.03 -2.97 -1.68
CA LEU A 61 -10.03 -3.78 -0.98
C LEU A 61 -10.22 -3.79 0.54
N MET A 62 -10.62 -2.66 1.13
CA MET A 62 -10.98 -2.57 2.55
C MET A 62 -12.18 -3.49 2.87
N ALA A 63 -13.27 -3.38 2.11
CA ALA A 63 -14.46 -4.21 2.32
C ALA A 63 -14.15 -5.70 2.16
N TYR A 64 -13.35 -6.05 1.14
CA TYR A 64 -12.85 -7.40 0.94
C TYR A 64 -12.02 -7.89 2.13
N GLY A 65 -11.04 -7.11 2.59
CA GLY A 65 -10.16 -7.50 3.69
C GLY A 65 -10.92 -7.73 5.01
N ILE A 66 -11.91 -6.89 5.31
CA ILE A 66 -12.80 -7.08 6.47
C ILE A 66 -13.61 -8.36 6.33
N ALA A 67 -14.25 -8.58 5.17
CA ALA A 67 -15.05 -9.78 4.92
C ALA A 67 -14.19 -11.05 5.05
N ASN A 68 -13.01 -11.06 4.43
CA ASN A 68 -12.08 -12.18 4.49
C ASN A 68 -11.59 -12.45 5.92
N TRP A 69 -11.29 -11.40 6.69
CA TRP A 69 -10.90 -11.54 8.10
C TRP A 69 -12.02 -12.14 8.95
N VAL A 70 -13.27 -11.67 8.78
CA VAL A 70 -14.45 -12.21 9.49
C VAL A 70 -14.71 -13.67 9.09
N LEU A 71 -14.64 -14.01 7.80
CA LEU A 71 -14.85 -15.38 7.32
C LEU A 71 -13.82 -16.34 7.89
N ASN A 72 -12.54 -15.93 7.93
CA ASN A 72 -11.45 -16.70 8.52
C ASN A 72 -11.66 -16.88 10.04
N LEU A 73 -12.13 -15.83 10.75
CA LEU A 73 -12.47 -15.92 12.17
C LEU A 73 -13.61 -16.92 12.45
N LEU A 74 -14.56 -17.05 11.52
CA LEU A 74 -15.67 -17.99 11.59
C LEU A 74 -15.30 -19.40 11.08
N GLY A 75 -14.10 -19.60 10.55
CA GLY A 75 -13.65 -20.87 9.98
C GLY A 75 -14.41 -21.29 8.71
N ILE A 76 -14.97 -20.33 7.97
CA ILE A 76 -15.73 -20.59 6.74
C ILE A 76 -14.77 -20.61 5.55
N ASP A 77 -14.46 -21.80 5.06
CA ASP A 77 -13.69 -21.98 3.83
C ASP A 77 -14.58 -21.88 2.60
N GLY A 78 -14.45 -20.80 1.84
CA GLY A 78 -15.15 -20.61 0.56
C GLY A 78 -14.55 -21.37 -0.62
N GLY A 79 -13.72 -22.39 -0.37
CA GLY A 79 -13.18 -23.32 -1.36
C GLY A 79 -12.37 -22.66 -2.49
N TRP A 80 -12.70 -22.99 -3.74
CA TRP A 80 -11.98 -22.43 -4.91
C TRP A 80 -12.31 -20.95 -5.16
N VAL A 81 -13.46 -20.46 -4.69
CA VAL A 81 -13.93 -19.09 -4.90
C VAL A 81 -13.06 -18.11 -4.11
N THR A 82 -12.67 -18.46 -2.87
CA THR A 82 -11.75 -17.63 -2.07
C THR A 82 -10.37 -17.54 -2.72
N SER A 83 -9.90 -18.61 -3.37
CA SER A 83 -8.62 -18.60 -4.09
C SER A 83 -8.63 -17.61 -5.26
N LEU A 84 -9.71 -17.55 -6.03
CA LEU A 84 -9.87 -16.55 -7.10
C LEU A 84 -9.98 -15.13 -6.55
N LEU A 85 -10.75 -14.94 -5.47
CA LEU A 85 -10.92 -13.66 -4.79
C LEU A 85 -9.58 -13.12 -4.26
N VAL A 86 -8.74 -13.97 -3.68
CA VAL A 86 -7.38 -13.61 -3.23
C VAL A 86 -6.53 -13.12 -4.40
N LEU A 87 -6.60 -13.78 -5.55
CA LEU A 87 -5.83 -13.39 -6.73
C LEU A 87 -6.31 -12.05 -7.29
N VAL A 88 -7.63 -11.85 -7.41
CA VAL A 88 -8.22 -10.58 -7.84
C VAL A 88 -7.87 -9.46 -6.87
N ALA A 89 -7.95 -9.71 -5.56
CA ALA A 89 -7.58 -8.75 -4.52
C ALA A 89 -6.09 -8.40 -4.57
N ALA A 90 -5.20 -9.37 -4.84
CA ALA A 90 -3.78 -9.11 -5.02
C ALA A 90 -3.54 -8.18 -6.21
N VAL A 91 -4.14 -8.46 -7.38
CA VAL A 91 -4.03 -7.60 -8.58
C VAL A 91 -4.56 -6.20 -8.30
N ALA A 92 -5.74 -6.09 -7.68
CA ALA A 92 -6.31 -4.81 -7.29
C ALA A 92 -5.42 -4.05 -6.29
N THR A 93 -4.77 -4.75 -5.35
CA THR A 93 -3.82 -4.16 -4.39
C THR A 93 -2.60 -3.59 -5.09
N TYR A 94 -2.01 -4.32 -6.04
CA TYR A 94 -0.91 -3.80 -6.85
C TYR A 94 -1.33 -2.59 -7.68
N TYR A 95 -2.50 -2.64 -8.30
CA TYR A 95 -3.01 -1.53 -9.08
C TYR A 95 -3.27 -0.28 -8.22
N ALA A 96 -3.90 -0.45 -7.05
CA ALA A 96 -4.17 0.63 -6.12
C ALA A 96 -2.88 1.24 -5.57
N THR A 97 -1.91 0.41 -5.15
CA THR A 97 -0.62 0.89 -4.62
C THR A 97 0.22 1.59 -5.71
N TRP A 98 0.16 1.11 -6.95
CA TRP A 98 0.76 1.79 -8.10
C TRP A 98 0.16 3.18 -8.32
N LEU A 99 -1.18 3.29 -8.34
CA LEU A 99 -1.88 4.58 -8.45
C LEU A 99 -1.42 5.56 -7.37
N VAL A 100 -1.28 5.09 -6.12
CA VAL A 100 -0.86 5.93 -4.99
C VAL A 100 0.56 6.45 -5.18
N ILE A 101 1.50 5.59 -5.56
CA ILE A 101 2.91 5.97 -5.77
C ILE A 101 3.06 6.88 -6.97
N LYS A 102 2.32 6.61 -8.06
CA LYS A 102 2.30 7.49 -9.24
C LYS A 102 1.66 8.84 -8.96
N GLY A 103 0.83 8.95 -7.91
CA GLY A 103 0.37 10.24 -7.40
C GLY A 103 1.50 11.11 -6.89
N PHE A 104 2.58 10.53 -6.32
CA PHE A 104 3.75 11.30 -5.90
C PHE A 104 4.45 11.98 -7.07
N GLU A 105 4.55 11.31 -8.22
CA GLU A 105 5.14 11.88 -9.45
C GLU A 105 4.33 13.07 -9.96
N ASP A 106 2.98 13.02 -9.86
CA ASP A 106 2.13 14.16 -10.21
C ASP A 106 2.35 15.34 -9.26
N ILE A 107 2.49 15.08 -7.95
CA ILE A 107 2.79 16.13 -6.95
C ILE A 107 4.14 16.77 -7.25
N GLU A 108 5.15 15.95 -7.58
CA GLU A 108 6.50 16.36 -7.98
C GLU A 108 6.46 17.30 -9.19
N ARG A 109 5.71 16.90 -10.23
CA ARG A 109 5.60 17.63 -11.48
C ARG A 109 4.76 18.90 -11.37
N ASN A 110 3.65 18.85 -10.64
CA ASN A 110 2.76 20.01 -10.46
C ASN A 110 3.39 21.11 -9.61
N ASN A 111 4.23 20.74 -8.64
CA ASN A 111 4.86 21.68 -7.71
C ASN A 111 6.34 21.97 -8.03
N SER A 112 6.92 21.33 -9.06
CA SER A 112 8.34 21.45 -9.44
C SER A 112 9.32 21.19 -8.27
N VAL A 113 8.99 20.23 -7.41
CA VAL A 113 9.76 19.90 -6.20
C VAL A 113 10.14 18.44 -6.27
N GLU A 114 11.39 18.09 -5.94
CA GLU A 114 11.84 16.70 -5.86
C GLU A 114 11.48 16.08 -4.51
N ILE A 115 10.43 15.26 -4.45
CA ILE A 115 10.00 14.51 -3.25
C ILE A 115 10.47 13.06 -3.27
N GLY A 116 11.29 12.64 -4.24
CA GLY A 116 11.80 11.28 -4.36
C GLY A 116 10.78 10.26 -4.86
N ALA A 117 9.79 10.67 -5.66
CA ALA A 117 8.80 9.76 -6.26
C ALA A 117 9.46 8.69 -7.14
N ALA A 118 10.51 9.05 -7.89
CA ALA A 118 11.28 8.12 -8.70
C ALA A 118 11.91 6.98 -7.87
N GLY A 119 12.44 7.30 -6.68
CA GLY A 119 12.98 6.32 -5.74
C GLY A 119 11.91 5.36 -5.22
N SER A 120 10.76 5.90 -4.82
CA SER A 120 9.64 5.12 -4.29
C SER A 120 9.03 4.21 -5.37
N MET A 121 8.93 4.70 -6.61
CA MET A 121 8.47 3.92 -7.76
C MET A 121 9.44 2.79 -8.13
N ARG A 122 10.76 3.02 -8.04
CA ARG A 122 11.77 1.97 -8.27
C ARG A 122 11.65 0.85 -7.22
N SER A 123 11.57 1.20 -5.94
CA SER A 123 11.42 0.22 -4.87
C SER A 123 10.11 -0.58 -5.00
N TRP A 124 9.02 0.06 -5.40
CA TRP A 124 7.74 -0.63 -5.63
C TRP A 124 7.80 -1.59 -6.81
N LYS A 125 8.44 -1.21 -7.92
CA LYS A 125 8.65 -2.11 -9.07
C LYS A 125 9.43 -3.35 -8.67
N ILE A 126 10.50 -3.20 -7.89
CA ILE A 126 11.29 -4.33 -7.38
C ILE A 126 10.42 -5.24 -6.51
N CYS A 127 9.58 -4.66 -5.63
CA CYS A 127 8.65 -5.42 -4.79
C CYS A 127 7.62 -6.20 -5.62
N ALA A 128 7.03 -5.58 -6.64
CA ALA A 128 6.06 -6.23 -7.52
C ALA A 128 6.69 -7.38 -8.32
N ILE A 129 7.87 -7.16 -8.92
CA ILE A 129 8.59 -8.21 -9.66
C ILE A 129 8.95 -9.37 -8.74
N LEU A 130 9.49 -9.08 -7.56
CA LEU A 130 9.89 -10.12 -6.62
C LEU A 130 8.70 -10.94 -6.12
N ASN A 131 7.52 -10.33 -5.95
CA ASN A 131 6.32 -11.06 -5.56
C ASN A 131 5.81 -11.98 -6.70
N ILE A 132 5.81 -11.52 -7.94
CA ILE A 132 5.48 -12.37 -9.11
C ILE A 132 6.44 -13.56 -9.18
N VAL A 133 7.74 -13.31 -9.00
CA VAL A 133 8.79 -14.35 -8.97
C VAL A 133 8.57 -15.31 -7.80
N ALA A 134 8.17 -14.81 -6.62
CA ALA A 134 7.84 -15.62 -5.45
C ALA A 134 6.66 -16.54 -5.70
N VAL A 135 5.58 -16.05 -6.33
CA VAL A 135 4.44 -16.88 -6.71
C VAL A 135 4.85 -17.93 -7.73
N ALA A 136 5.62 -17.55 -8.75
CA ALA A 136 6.07 -18.44 -9.82
C ALA A 136 7.05 -19.54 -9.34
N LEU A 137 7.79 -19.30 -8.26
CA LEU A 137 8.76 -20.25 -7.68
C LEU A 137 8.26 -20.89 -6.37
N SER A 138 6.99 -20.66 -6.00
CA SER A 138 6.41 -21.15 -4.75
C SER A 138 6.37 -22.68 -4.63
N TRP A 139 6.36 -23.38 -5.75
CA TRP A 139 6.47 -24.84 -5.88
C TRP A 139 7.82 -25.42 -5.45
N VAL A 140 8.86 -24.59 -5.27
CA VAL A 140 10.19 -25.02 -4.80
C VAL A 140 10.40 -24.54 -3.36
N PRO A 141 10.34 -25.44 -2.34
CA PRO A 141 10.32 -25.05 -0.93
C PRO A 141 11.53 -24.22 -0.49
N VAL A 142 12.74 -24.59 -0.92
CA VAL A 142 13.98 -23.91 -0.52
C VAL A 142 14.05 -22.49 -1.10
N LEU A 143 13.62 -22.31 -2.35
CA LEU A 143 13.58 -20.98 -2.97
C LEU A 143 12.48 -20.10 -2.36
N SER A 144 11.35 -20.68 -1.97
CA SER A 144 10.27 -19.93 -1.32
C SER A 144 10.73 -19.21 -0.05
N VAL A 145 11.56 -19.87 0.77
CA VAL A 145 12.10 -19.29 2.02
C VAL A 145 13.08 -18.16 1.72
N LEU A 146 13.98 -18.34 0.75
CA LEU A 146 14.92 -17.29 0.33
C LEU A 146 14.19 -16.06 -0.25
N LEU A 147 13.15 -16.30 -1.04
CA LEU A 147 12.32 -15.23 -1.62
C LEU A 147 11.52 -14.50 -0.54
N LEU A 148 11.03 -15.20 0.49
CA LEU A 148 10.34 -14.58 1.62
C LEU A 148 11.27 -13.64 2.39
N LEU A 149 12.51 -14.05 2.67
CA LEU A 149 13.53 -13.18 3.27
C LEU A 149 13.85 -11.98 2.37
N GLY A 150 14.02 -12.20 1.07
CA GLY A 150 14.22 -11.13 0.09
C GLY A 150 13.06 -10.14 0.05
N MET A 151 11.81 -10.62 0.14
CA MET A 151 10.60 -9.80 0.17
C MET A 151 10.56 -8.90 1.40
N VAL A 152 10.99 -9.37 2.57
CA VAL A 152 11.11 -8.54 3.77
C VAL A 152 12.12 -7.40 3.53
N VAL A 153 13.29 -7.70 2.97
CA VAL A 153 14.31 -6.68 2.67
C VAL A 153 13.80 -5.63 1.68
N VAL A 154 13.17 -6.06 0.59
CA VAL A 154 12.63 -5.15 -0.43
C VAL A 154 11.47 -4.33 0.13
N THR A 155 10.63 -4.91 0.99
CA THR A 155 9.57 -4.19 1.70
C THR A 155 10.18 -3.10 2.58
N ILE A 156 11.21 -3.41 3.35
CA ILE A 156 11.94 -2.40 4.15
C ILE A 156 12.52 -1.29 3.24
N MET A 157 13.09 -1.63 2.08
CA MET A 157 13.58 -0.64 1.12
C MET A 157 12.46 0.28 0.59
N LEU A 158 11.28 -0.28 0.29
CA LEU A 158 10.10 0.50 -0.10
C LEU A 158 9.68 1.45 1.03
N LEU A 159 9.58 0.95 2.26
CA LEU A 159 9.25 1.77 3.43
C LEU A 159 10.27 2.89 3.66
N VAL A 160 11.57 2.61 3.55
CA VAL A 160 12.62 3.62 3.69
C VAL A 160 12.48 4.71 2.62
N SER A 161 12.20 4.33 1.37
CA SER A 161 11.97 5.29 0.29
C SER A 161 10.74 6.16 0.56
N LEU A 162 9.63 5.56 0.98
CA LEU A 162 8.41 6.30 1.33
C LEU A 162 8.61 7.23 2.53
N ASN A 163 9.43 6.83 3.51
CA ASN A 163 9.77 7.68 4.65
C ASN A 163 10.62 8.88 4.21
N LYS A 164 11.54 8.69 3.25
CA LYS A 164 12.27 9.80 2.63
C LYS A 164 11.32 10.75 1.89
N THR A 165 10.41 10.22 1.07
CA THR A 165 9.40 11.02 0.36
C THR A 165 8.52 11.81 1.32
N ARG A 166 8.08 11.18 2.41
CA ARG A 166 7.33 11.86 3.47
C ARG A 166 8.12 13.03 4.06
N LYS A 167 9.38 12.83 4.45
CA LYS A 167 10.19 13.90 5.05
C LYS A 167 10.40 15.08 4.11
N LEU A 168 10.67 14.80 2.83
CA LEU A 168 10.84 15.83 1.81
C LEU A 168 9.54 16.59 1.55
N TYR A 169 8.41 15.89 1.50
CA TYR A 169 7.10 16.51 1.37
C TYR A 169 6.72 17.35 2.60
N ASP A 170 6.96 16.87 3.82
CA ASP A 170 6.70 17.62 5.05
C ASP A 170 7.56 18.89 5.11
N ALA A 171 8.83 18.82 4.67
CA ALA A 171 9.71 19.99 4.55
C ALA A 171 9.21 20.99 3.49
N TYR A 172 8.78 20.50 2.32
CA TYR A 172 8.16 21.34 1.29
C TYR A 172 6.89 22.03 1.80
N ARG A 173 6.01 21.31 2.50
CA ARG A 173 4.77 21.85 3.05
C ARG A 173 5.01 22.96 4.08
N MET A 174 6.11 22.90 4.83
CA MET A 174 6.51 23.96 5.76
C MET A 174 7.06 25.20 5.03
N LEU A 175 7.67 25.02 3.86
CA LEU A 175 8.22 26.10 3.03
C LEU A 175 7.17 26.75 2.12
N ARG A 176 6.09 26.03 1.80
CA ARG A 176 4.94 26.60 1.07
C ARG A 176 4.21 27.56 2.02
N PRO A 177 4.15 28.88 1.73
CA PRO A 177 3.30 29.77 2.52
C PRO A 177 1.88 29.23 2.41
N GLN A 178 1.21 29.05 3.55
CA GLN A 178 -0.22 28.79 3.54
C GLN A 178 -0.88 29.96 2.82
N SER A 179 -1.31 29.71 1.58
CA SER A 179 -2.08 30.67 0.80
C SER A 179 -3.41 30.89 1.51
N ASN A 180 -3.43 31.92 2.35
CA ASN A 180 -4.56 32.77 2.68
C ASN A 180 -5.80 32.08 3.30
N ASN A 181 -5.81 32.00 4.63
CA ASN A 181 -7.05 31.98 5.43
C ASN A 181 -7.28 33.36 6.08
N SER A 182 -7.13 34.42 5.29
CA SER A 182 -7.70 35.75 5.57
C SER A 182 -8.67 36.09 4.44
N GLY A 183 -9.84 35.45 4.49
CA GLY A 183 -11.03 36.00 3.85
C GLY A 183 -11.52 37.19 4.68
N PRO A 184 -11.91 38.32 4.07
CA PRO A 184 -12.45 39.45 4.81
C PRO A 184 -13.77 39.03 5.46
N GLU A 185 -13.86 39.18 6.78
CA GLU A 185 -15.13 39.30 7.48
C GLU A 185 -15.80 40.58 6.97
N PHE A 186 -16.84 40.41 6.15
CA PHE A 186 -17.79 41.48 5.80
C PHE A 186 -18.93 41.50 6.81
#